data_AF-A0A845M3L5-F1
#
_entry.id   AF-A0A845M3L5-F1
#
_cell.length_a   1.000
_cell.length_b   1.000
_cell.length_c   1.000
_cell.angle_alpha   90.00
_cell.angle_beta   90.00
_cell.angle_gamma   90.00
#
_symmetry.space_group_name_H-M   'P 1'
#
loop_
_entity.id
_entity.type
_entity.pdbx_description
1 polymer ?
#
loop_
_entity_poly.entity_id
_entity_poly.type
_entity_poly.pdbx_seq_one_letter_code
_entity_poly.pdbx_strand_id
1 'polypeptide(L)' 'MTAAHWELLRRQGAREVWVKLSYHPDGTEKAQYKGEEYVEMKGERQKVEEVENFDTESQALGWLNAGVG' A
#
# COMPACT_ATOMS: atom_id res chain seq x y z
N MET A 1 15.11 15.32 -9.41
CA MET A 1 14.11 15.07 -8.36
C MET A 1 13.38 13.81 -8.75
N THR A 2 13.67 12.70 -8.08
CA THR A 2 13.04 11.40 -8.34
C THR A 2 11.54 11.53 -8.08
N ALA A 3 10.73 11.24 -9.09
CA ALA A 3 9.28 11.17 -8.94
C ALA A 3 8.99 10.18 -7.81
N ALA A 4 8.23 10.62 -6.81
CA ALA A 4 7.88 9.79 -5.66
C ALA A 4 7.18 8.51 -6.16
N HIS A 5 7.91 7.40 -6.13
CA HIS A 5 7.45 6.08 -6.55
C HIS A 5 6.75 5.42 -5.37
N TRP A 6 5.75 4.58 -5.65
CA TRP A 6 5.16 3.73 -4.63
C TRP A 6 6.05 2.51 -4.44
N GLU A 7 6.48 2.26 -3.21
CA GLU A 7 7.29 1.10 -2.85
C GLU A 7 6.42 0.10 -2.06
N LEU A 8 6.61 -1.19 -2.30
CA LEU A 8 5.88 -2.23 -1.57
C LEU A 8 6.43 -2.27 -0.13
N LEU A 9 5.58 -1.91 0.83
CA LEU A 9 5.93 -1.95 2.24
C LEU A 9 5.79 -3.36 2.81
N ARG A 10 4.65 -4.01 2.55
CA ARG A 10 4.37 -5.36 3.05
C ARG A 10 3.29 -6.05 2.21
N ARG A 11 3.40 -7.37 2.06
CA ARG A 11 2.40 -8.22 1.42
C ARG A 11 1.95 -9.32 2.37
N GLN A 12 0.66 -9.64 2.34
CA GLN A 12 0.08 -10.76 3.07
C GLN A 12 -1.06 -11.37 2.26
N GLY A 13 -0.84 -12.58 1.74
CA GLY A 13 -1.78 -13.29 0.86
C GLY A 13 -2.18 -12.47 -0.37
N ALA A 14 -3.47 -12.16 -0.45
CA ALA A 14 -4.12 -11.35 -1.48
C ALA A 14 -3.84 -9.84 -1.33
N ARG A 15 -3.43 -9.35 -0.15
CA ARG A 15 -3.31 -7.92 0.12
C ARG A 15 -1.88 -7.43 0.12
N GLU A 16 -1.69 -6.19 -0.32
CA GLU A 16 -0.41 -5.50 -0.36
C GLU A 16 -0.59 -4.07 0.17
N VAL A 17 0.35 -3.64 1.02
CA VAL A 17 0.47 -2.26 1.47
C VAL A 17 1.67 -1.64 0.79
N TRP A 18 1.44 -0.47 0.22
CA TRP A 18 2.44 0.33 -0.48
C TRP A 18 2.64 1.65 0.25
N VAL A 19 3.86 2.19 0.20
CA VAL A 19 4.23 3.47 0.78
C VAL A 19 4.80 4.38 -0.31
N LYS A 20 4.51 5.67 -0.21
CA LYS A 20 5.12 6.70 -1.05
C LYS A 20 5.69 7.78 -0.15
N LEU A 21 7.01 7.91 -0.17
CA LEU A 21 7.71 8.97 0.52
C LEU A 21 7.83 10.18 -0.40
N SER A 22 7.39 11.33 0.08
CA SER A 22 7.49 12.60 -0.62
C SER A 22 8.32 13.57 0.22
N TYR A 23 9.38 14.09 -0.38
CA TYR A 23 10.22 15.10 0.24
C TYR A 23 9.74 16.48 -0.18
N HIS A 24 9.29 17.28 0.78
CA HIS A 24 8.92 18.66 0.54
C HIS A 24 10.17 19.56 0.55
N PRO A 25 10.17 20.66 -0.22
CA PRO A 25 11.29 21.61 -0.25
C PRO A 25 11.59 22.27 1.11
N ASP A 26 10.63 22.22 2.05
CA ASP A 26 10.78 22.71 3.43
C ASP A 26 11.52 21.73 4.36
N GLY A 27 11.96 20.58 3.83
CA GLY A 27 12.65 19.53 4.58
C GLY A 27 11.70 18.54 5.27
N THR A 28 10.39 18.68 5.09
CA THR A 28 9.41 17.74 5.65
C THR A 28 9.32 16.49 4.80
N GLU A 29 9.41 15.33 5.44
CA GLU A 29 9.07 14.05 4.81
C GLU A 29 7.59 13.75 5.06
N LYS A 30 6.86 13.45 3.99
CA LYS A 30 5.47 12.99 4.07
C LYS A 30 5.37 11.58 3.52
N ALA A 31 4.90 10.66 4.36
CA ALA A 31 4.54 9.31 3.95
C ALA A 31 3.05 9.27 3.57
N GLN A 32 2.74 8.59 2.47
CA GLN A 32 1.39 8.19 2.10
C GLN A 32 1.34 6.68 2.02
N TYR A 33 0.24 6.07 2.46
CA TYR A 33 0.07 4.63 2.44
C TYR A 33 -1.16 4.26 1.63
N LYS A 34 -1.09 3.15 0.89
CA LYS A 34 -2.25 2.58 0.21
C LYS A 34 -2.28 1.06 0.35
N GLY A 35 -3.48 0.50 0.42
CA GLY A 35 -3.75 -0.92 0.38
C GLY A 35 -4.29 -1.31 -0.98
N GLU A 36 -3.73 -2.36 -1.58
CA GLU A 36 -4.20 -2.95 -2.82
C GLU A 36 -4.54 -4.42 -2.57
N GLU A 37 -5.74 -4.84 -2.95
CA GLU A 37 -6.17 -6.23 -2.86
C GLU A 37 -6.06 -6.91 -4.23
N TYR A 38 -5.74 -8.19 -4.22
CA TYR A 38 -5.59 -9.01 -5.41
C TYR A 38 -6.38 -10.30 -5.24
N VAL A 39 -7.15 -10.67 -6.26
CA VAL A 39 -7.79 -11.98 -6.33
C VAL A 39 -6.94 -12.91 -7.17
N GLU A 40 -6.81 -14.16 -6.73
CA GLU A 40 -6.17 -15.21 -7.50
C GLU A 40 -7.25 -16.09 -8.13
N MET A 41 -7.39 -16.00 -9.45
CA MET A 41 -8.32 -16.83 -10.21
C MET A 41 -7.53 -17.60 -11.28
N LYS A 42 -7.67 -18.92 -11.29
CA LYS A 42 -7.02 -19.82 -12.27
C LYS A 42 -5.48 -19.67 -12.35
N GLY A 43 -4.83 -19.29 -11.25
CA GLY A 43 -3.37 -19.08 -11.20
C GLY A 43 -2.92 -17.70 -11.69
N GLU A 44 -3.85 -16.82 -12.10
CA GLU A 44 -3.56 -15.43 -12.42
C GLU A 44 -3.93 -14.53 -11.23
N ARG A 45 -3.00 -13.64 -10.86
CA ARG A 45 -3.19 -12.64 -9.82
C ARG A 45 -3.72 -11.36 -10.46
N GLN A 46 -4.98 -11.04 -10.19
CA GLN A 46 -5.64 -9.84 -10.71
C GLN A 46 -5.86 -8.84 -9.58
N LYS A 47 -5.46 -7.59 -9.83
CA LYS A 47 -5.68 -6.50 -8.88
C LYS A 47 -7.16 -6.16 -8.83
N VAL A 48 -7.73 -6.09 -7.63
CA VAL A 48 -9.07 -5.55 -7.38
C VAL A 48 -9.01 -4.04 -7.56
N GLU A 49 -10.03 -3.44 -8.19
CA GLU A 49 -10.05 -1.99 -8.45
C GLU A 49 -10.03 -1.14 -7.15
N GLU A 50 -10.43 -1.73 -6.03
CA GLU A 50 -10.48 -1.07 -4.74
C GLU A 50 -9.07 -0.82 -4.19
N VAL A 51 -8.77 0.45 -3.97
CA VAL A 51 -7.54 0.93 -3.33
C VAL A 51 -7.93 1.73 -2.10
N GLU A 52 -7.56 1.22 -0.92
CA GLU A 52 -7.70 1.98 0.32
C GLU A 52 -6.48 2.89 0.51
N ASN A 53 -6.69 4.10 1.01
CA ASN A 53 -5.61 5.02 1.34
C ASN A 53 -5.59 5.23 2.86
N PHE A 54 -4.40 5.32 3.43
CA PHE A 54 -4.22 5.49 4.87
C PHE A 54 -3.27 6.64 5.18
N ASP A 55 -3.57 7.34 6.27
CA ASP A 55 -2.74 8.44 6.77
C ASP A 55 -1.54 7.94 7.58
N THR A 56 -1.64 6.73 8.14
CA THR A 56 -0.60 6.15 9.00
C THR A 56 -0.25 4.72 8.61
N GLU A 57 1.00 4.33 8.87
CA GLU A 57 1.47 2.96 8.67
C GLU A 57 0.65 1.96 9.47
N SER A 58 0.32 2.27 10.72
CA SER A 58 -0.41 1.37 11.61
C SER A 58 -1.81 1.06 11.10
N GLN A 59 -2.51 2.04 10.49
CA GLN A 59 -3.80 1.79 9.85
C GLN A 59 -3.66 0.87 8.64
N ALA A 60 -2.67 1.13 7.78
CA ALA A 60 -2.42 0.32 6.59
C ALA A 60 -2.07 -1.13 6.94
N LEU A 61 -1.20 -1.33 7.94
CA LEU A 61 -0.86 -2.65 8.45
C LEU A 61 -2.02 -3.32 9.19
N GLY A 62 -2.86 -2.55 9.88
CA GLY A 62 -4.10 -3.03 10.49
C GLY A 62 -5.04 -3.64 9.45
N TRP A 63 -5.27 -2.91 8.35
CA TRP A 63 -6.06 -3.41 7.22
C TRP A 63 -5.47 -4.65 6.57
N LEU A 64 -4.15 -4.68 6.39
CA LEU A 64 -3.43 -5.83 5.85
C LEU A 64 -3.67 -7.09 6.68
N ASN A 65 -3.51 -6.96 8.01
CA ASN A 65 -3.69 -8.07 8.95
C ASN A 65 -5.17 -8.50 9.08
N ALA A 66 -6.13 -7.58 8.93
CA ALA A 66 -7.55 -7.89 8.98
C ALA A 66 -8.03 -8.76 7.80
N GLY A 67 -7.30 -8.77 6.68
CA GLY A 67 -7.60 -9.62 5.52
C GLY A 67 -7.14 -11.07 5.65
N VAL A 68 -6.60 -11.43 6.80
CA VAL A 68 -6.11 -12.78 7.12
C VAL A 68 -7.15 -13.44 7.99
N GLY A 69 -8.18 -14.00 7.34
CA GLY A 69 -9.23 -14.80 7.96
C GLY A 69 -9.29 -16.18 7.32
#